data_AF-A0A5D3BGK4-F1
#
_entry.id   AF-A0A5D3BGK4-F1
#
_cell.length_a   1.000
_cell.length_b   1.000
_cell.length_c   1.000
_cell.angle_alpha   90.00
_cell.angle_beta   90.00
_cell.angle_gamma   90.00
#
_symmetry.space_group_name_H-M   'P 1'
#
loop_
_entity.id
_entity.type
_entity.pdbx_description
1 polymer ?
#
loop_
_entity_poly.entity_id
_entity_poly.type
_entity_poly.pdbx_seq_one_letter_code
_entity_poly.pdbx_strand_id
1 'polypeptide(L)'
;MAPAPRPPSHLLPAVVAISFLSLTFLLCYKVDDFAAQTKTVAGHNLDPTPWHLFPPKTFNDETRHARAVKIIHCSYLTCRYVTNNATKFPFHSAVSAPKCPEFFRWIHHDLDPWAQTRISMTQLEESQKFAAFRVVIVEGRLYVDMYYACVQSRAIFTIWGLVQLLRRFPGMVPDVDMMFDCMDKPSINRTENKAMPLPLFRYCTTEAHFDIPFPDWSFWGWPEVNLRSWREEFEDIKKGSKNLSWLNKFPRAYWKGNPDVDSPARTELLKCNHSRKWGAQIMRQDWAQEARDGYEQSKLSNQCNHRYKIYAEGFAWSVSLKYILSCGSMSLIISPQYEDFFSRGLDPLKNYWPIPFSNMCESIKHAVDWGNTHFPEVYNSYLPHRDSFLGSCLLL
;
A
#
# COMPACT_ATOMS: atom_id res chain seq x y z
N MET A 1 72.20 3.81 51.58
CA MET A 1 70.97 4.38 50.99
C MET A 1 70.47 3.42 49.93
N ALA A 2 69.36 2.73 50.19
CA ALA A 2 68.72 1.87 49.19
C ALA A 2 68.04 2.76 48.12
N PRO A 3 68.04 2.39 46.82
CA PRO A 3 67.33 3.17 45.80
C PRO A 3 65.83 3.04 46.04
N ALA A 4 65.12 4.17 46.09
CA ALA A 4 63.67 4.18 46.17
C ALA A 4 63.09 3.47 44.91
N PRO A 5 62.11 2.56 45.07
CA PRO A 5 61.52 1.85 43.94
C PRO A 5 60.84 2.86 43.02
N ARG A 6 61.27 2.93 41.76
CA ARG A 6 60.60 3.74 40.74
C ARG A 6 59.17 3.21 40.56
N PRO A 7 58.13 4.05 40.63
CA PRO A 7 56.76 3.59 40.40
C PRO A 7 56.67 3.02 38.98
N PRO A 8 55.88 1.95 38.75
CA PRO A 8 55.78 1.36 37.42
C PRO A 8 55.26 2.39 36.43
N SER A 9 56.09 2.78 35.47
CA SER A 9 55.77 3.81 34.45
C SER A 9 54.55 3.48 33.58
N HIS A 10 54.06 2.24 33.66
CA HIS A 10 52.93 1.72 32.89
C HIS A 10 51.57 1.88 33.59
N LEU A 11 51.52 2.24 34.87
CA LEU A 11 50.24 2.38 35.60
C LEU A 11 49.39 3.54 35.08
N LEU A 12 49.98 4.73 34.90
CA LEU A 12 49.25 5.90 34.42
C LEU A 12 48.74 5.70 32.98
N PRO A 13 49.55 5.22 32.00
CA PRO A 13 49.05 4.87 30.67
C PRO A 13 47.96 3.80 30.68
N ALA A 14 48.06 2.78 31.54
CA ALA A 14 47.05 1.72 31.64
C ALA A 14 45.73 2.25 32.20
N VAL A 15 45.76 3.09 33.25
CA VAL A 15 44.55 3.73 33.80
C VAL A 15 43.89 4.62 32.75
N VAL A 16 44.67 5.45 32.04
CA VAL A 16 44.15 6.31 30.98
C VAL A 16 43.53 5.46 29.85
N ALA A 17 44.19 4.40 29.40
CA ALA A 17 43.68 3.49 28.38
C ALA A 17 42.37 2.80 28.83
N ILE A 18 42.30 2.32 30.07
CA ILE A 18 41.09 1.72 30.64
C ILE A 18 39.98 2.76 30.73
N SER A 19 40.26 3.99 31.17
CA SER A 19 39.27 5.07 31.21
C SER A 19 38.72 5.39 29.83
N PHE A 20 39.57 5.49 28.79
CA PHE A 20 39.12 5.67 27.41
C PHE A 20 38.28 4.50 26.90
N LEU A 21 38.67 3.26 27.20
CA LEU A 21 37.91 2.06 26.82
C LEU A 21 36.55 2.03 27.52
N SER A 22 36.48 2.31 28.83
CA SER A 22 35.23 2.37 29.59
C SER A 22 34.31 3.49 29.08
N LEU A 23 34.86 4.67 28.79
CA LEU A 23 34.08 5.78 28.23
C LEU A 23 33.55 5.43 26.84
N THR A 24 34.37 4.79 26.00
CA THR A 24 33.95 4.35 24.67
C THR A 24 32.85 3.31 24.76
N PHE A 25 32.98 2.32 25.66
CA PHE A 25 31.95 1.30 25.87
C PHE A 25 30.63 1.92 26.35
N LEU A 26 30.68 2.85 27.32
CA LEU A 26 29.50 3.57 27.79
C LEU A 26 28.83 4.35 26.65
N LEU A 27 29.62 4.98 25.80
CA LEU A 27 29.14 5.78 24.68
C LEU A 27 28.49 4.89 23.61
N CYS A 28 29.12 3.77 23.25
CA CYS A 28 28.52 2.76 22.36
C CYS A 28 27.22 2.19 22.94
N TYR A 29 27.20 1.86 24.24
CA TYR A 29 25.99 1.37 24.91
C TYR A 29 24.87 2.40 24.86
N LYS A 30 25.16 3.67 25.13
CA LYS A 30 24.17 4.76 25.05
C LYS A 30 23.67 5.00 23.63
N VAL A 31 24.53 4.89 22.63
CA VAL A 31 24.15 4.97 21.21
C VAL A 31 23.24 3.81 20.82
N ASP A 32 23.57 2.59 21.22
CA ASP A 32 22.77 1.40 20.94
C ASP A 32 21.41 1.45 21.66
N ASP A 33 21.38 1.87 22.93
CA ASP A 33 20.15 2.07 23.71
C ASP A 33 19.23 3.10 23.06
N PHE A 34 19.79 4.25 22.66
CA PHE A 34 19.05 5.28 21.92
C PHE A 34 18.50 4.75 20.59
N ALA A 35 19.32 4.06 19.80
CA ALA A 35 18.90 3.49 18.52
C ALA A 35 17.81 2.43 18.69
N ALA A 36 17.90 1.60 19.74
CA ALA A 36 16.89 0.59 20.06
C ALA A 36 15.54 1.23 20.44
N GLN A 37 15.54 2.31 21.22
CA GLN A 37 14.33 2.99 21.66
C GLN A 37 13.73 3.94 20.61
N THR A 38 14.52 4.39 19.62
CA THR A 38 14.07 5.34 18.60
C THR A 38 13.22 4.67 17.54
N LYS A 39 11.90 4.67 17.72
CA LYS A 39 10.95 4.11 16.75
C LYS A 39 11.18 4.70 15.36
N THR A 40 11.25 3.85 14.35
CA THR A 40 11.44 4.31 12.96
C THR A 40 10.35 3.81 12.05
N VAL A 41 10.08 4.60 11.00
CA VAL A 41 9.14 4.24 9.93
C VAL A 41 9.59 3.00 9.15
N ALA A 42 10.88 2.67 9.18
CA ALA A 42 11.41 1.44 8.62
C ALA A 42 11.08 0.19 9.46
N GLY A 43 10.67 0.36 10.72
CA GLY A 43 10.23 -0.72 11.60
C GLY A 43 11.32 -1.67 12.08
N HIS A 44 12.61 -1.30 12.00
CA HIS A 44 13.72 -2.21 12.30
C HIS A 44 13.93 -2.50 13.79
N ASN A 45 13.31 -1.70 14.64
CA ASN A 45 13.36 -1.79 16.10
C ASN A 45 11.95 -1.92 16.70
N LEU A 46 10.98 -2.36 15.90
CA LEU A 46 9.61 -2.60 16.32
C LEU A 46 9.29 -4.08 16.17
N ASP A 47 8.50 -4.60 17.11
CA ASP A 47 7.92 -5.93 16.97
C ASP A 47 6.85 -5.92 15.85
N PRO A 48 6.65 -7.04 15.14
CA PRO A 48 5.53 -7.17 14.21
C PRO A 48 4.19 -7.02 14.95
N THR A 49 3.12 -6.73 14.22
CA THR A 49 1.77 -6.67 14.82
C THR A 49 1.41 -8.01 15.49
N PRO A 50 0.61 -8.02 16.57
CA PRO A 50 0.18 -9.27 17.20
C PRO A 50 -0.62 -10.19 16.26
N TRP A 51 -1.30 -9.60 15.27
CA TRP A 51 -2.05 -10.28 14.21
C TRP A 51 -1.23 -10.48 12.91
N HIS A 52 0.10 -10.45 13.01
CA HIS A 52 0.98 -10.61 11.85
C HIS A 52 1.01 -12.05 11.35
N LEU A 53 0.74 -12.23 10.05
CA LEU A 53 0.65 -13.54 9.41
C LEU A 53 1.84 -13.85 8.48
N PHE A 54 2.70 -12.87 8.22
CA PHE A 54 3.80 -13.00 7.27
C PHE A 54 5.13 -13.23 8.00
N PRO A 55 6.16 -13.78 7.33
CA PRO A 55 7.49 -13.84 7.93
C PRO A 55 7.98 -12.44 8.30
N PRO A 56 8.55 -12.23 9.51
CA PRO A 56 9.11 -10.95 9.90
C PRO A 56 10.19 -10.50 8.91
N LYS A 57 10.27 -9.18 8.71
CA LYS A 57 11.32 -8.58 7.88
C LYS A 57 12.68 -8.83 8.52
N THR A 58 13.58 -9.47 7.78
CA THR A 58 14.98 -9.62 8.20
C THR A 58 15.77 -8.39 7.76
N PHE A 59 16.51 -7.81 8.69
CA PHE A 59 17.42 -6.71 8.41
C PHE A 59 18.84 -7.28 8.47
N ASN A 60 19.29 -7.94 7.41
CA ASN A 60 20.58 -8.63 7.38
C ASN A 60 21.70 -7.81 6.72
N ASP A 61 21.35 -6.76 5.97
CA ASP A 61 22.31 -6.08 5.08
C ASP A 61 23.14 -4.98 5.75
N GLU A 62 22.87 -4.65 7.01
CA GLU A 62 23.58 -3.56 7.73
C GLU A 62 23.97 -3.95 9.15
N THR A 63 25.17 -3.56 9.57
CA THR A 63 25.60 -3.70 10.96
C THR A 63 24.76 -2.81 11.88
N ARG A 64 24.56 -3.23 13.14
CA ARG A 64 23.84 -2.42 14.14
C ARG A 64 24.41 -0.99 14.27
N HIS A 65 25.73 -0.88 14.22
CA HIS A 65 26.45 0.40 14.26
C HIS A 65 26.12 1.29 13.05
N ALA A 66 26.10 0.74 11.83
CA ALA A 66 25.75 1.51 10.63
C ALA A 66 24.31 2.07 10.72
N ARG A 67 23.39 1.30 11.30
CA ARG A 67 22.01 1.76 11.54
C ARG A 67 21.94 2.85 12.60
N ALA A 68 22.59 2.65 13.74
CA ALA A 68 22.62 3.63 14.81
C ALA A 68 23.18 4.98 14.33
N VAL A 69 24.24 4.95 13.53
CA VAL A 69 24.81 6.16 12.88
C VAL A 69 23.79 6.84 11.97
N LYS A 70 23.06 6.08 11.14
CA LYS A 70 22.01 6.65 10.28
C LYS A 70 20.88 7.29 11.09
N ILE A 71 20.42 6.64 12.16
CA ILE A 71 19.38 7.18 13.04
C ILE A 71 19.86 8.48 13.67
N ILE A 72 21.05 8.50 14.28
CA ILE A 72 21.62 9.71 14.89
C ILE A 72 21.76 10.84 13.87
N HIS A 73 22.24 10.52 12.67
CA HIS A 73 22.40 11.50 11.61
C HIS A 73 21.04 12.10 11.21
N CYS A 74 20.02 11.26 11.00
CA CYS A 74 18.66 11.69 10.67
C CYS A 74 17.96 12.46 11.80
N SER A 75 18.18 12.07 13.05
CA SER A 75 17.50 12.66 14.22
C SER A 75 18.12 13.97 14.69
N TYR A 76 19.46 14.11 14.61
CA TYR A 76 20.17 15.25 15.22
C TYR A 76 20.97 16.11 14.23
N LEU A 77 21.45 15.55 13.11
CA LEU A 77 22.46 16.20 12.27
C LEU A 77 21.94 16.66 10.89
N THR A 78 20.79 16.16 10.42
CA THR A 78 20.26 16.51 9.08
C THR A 78 19.23 17.63 9.06
N CYS A 79 18.79 18.16 10.20
CA CYS A 79 17.81 19.25 10.21
C CYS A 79 18.47 20.63 9.97
N ARG A 80 19.08 20.84 8.80
CA ARG A 80 19.12 22.18 8.19
C ARG A 80 17.91 22.32 7.27
N TYR A 81 16.74 22.55 7.85
CA TYR A 81 15.64 23.08 7.05
C TYR A 81 15.98 24.53 6.73
N VAL A 82 16.30 24.80 5.45
CA VAL A 82 16.10 26.13 4.90
C VAL A 82 14.60 26.35 4.98
N THR A 83 14.18 27.24 5.86
CA THR A 83 12.84 27.82 5.84
C THR A 83 12.74 28.61 4.55
N ASN A 84 12.44 27.94 3.44
CA ASN A 84 11.84 28.63 2.33
C ASN A 84 10.51 29.11 2.87
N ASN A 85 10.40 30.42 3.09
CA ASN A 85 9.16 31.10 3.43
C ASN A 85 8.05 30.41 2.64
N ALA A 86 7.15 29.73 3.35
CA ALA A 86 5.95 29.21 2.73
C ALA A 86 5.29 30.43 2.11
N THR A 87 5.41 30.56 0.79
CA THR A 87 4.61 31.50 0.04
C THR A 87 3.19 31.18 0.43
N LYS A 88 2.57 32.08 1.20
CA LYS A 88 1.13 32.09 1.42
C LYS A 88 0.55 32.18 0.01
N PHE A 89 0.24 31.04 -0.58
CA PHE A 89 -0.55 31.02 -1.79
C PHE A 89 -1.84 31.77 -1.42
N PRO A 90 -2.24 32.78 -2.21
CA PRO A 90 -3.48 33.48 -1.95
C PRO A 90 -4.56 32.43 -1.82
N PHE A 91 -5.35 32.52 -0.74
CA PHE A 91 -6.56 31.73 -0.60
C PHE A 91 -7.38 32.02 -1.84
N HIS A 92 -7.33 31.12 -2.83
CA HIS A 92 -8.14 31.27 -4.01
C HIS A 92 -9.57 31.20 -3.52
N SER A 93 -10.24 32.35 -3.60
CA SER A 93 -11.67 32.50 -3.35
C SER A 93 -12.37 31.33 -4.02
N ALA A 94 -13.35 30.75 -3.32
CA ALA A 94 -14.12 29.59 -3.76
C ALA A 94 -14.75 29.82 -5.15
N VAL A 95 -13.97 29.58 -6.20
CA VAL A 95 -14.49 29.07 -7.47
C VAL A 95 -15.23 27.81 -7.05
N SER A 96 -16.51 27.70 -7.40
CA SER A 96 -17.35 26.56 -7.03
C SER A 96 -16.51 25.30 -7.22
N ALA A 97 -16.12 24.66 -6.11
CA ALA A 97 -15.24 23.50 -6.19
C ALA A 97 -15.94 22.53 -7.14
N PRO A 98 -15.26 22.04 -8.20
CA PRO A 98 -15.87 21.08 -9.10
C PRO A 98 -16.46 19.96 -8.24
N LYS A 99 -17.74 19.64 -8.45
CA LYS A 99 -18.42 18.61 -7.67
C LYS A 99 -17.57 17.35 -7.74
N CYS A 100 -17.19 16.82 -6.57
CA CYS A 100 -16.48 15.56 -6.50
C CYS A 100 -17.27 14.48 -7.27
N PRO A 101 -16.61 13.62 -8.04
CA PRO A 101 -17.25 12.46 -8.64
C PRO A 101 -18.12 11.68 -7.65
N GLU A 102 -19.23 11.12 -8.14
CA GLU A 102 -20.26 10.47 -7.33
C GLU A 102 -19.70 9.36 -6.41
N PHE A 103 -18.69 8.61 -6.87
CA PHE A 103 -18.08 7.53 -6.10
C PHE A 103 -17.48 8.00 -4.76
N PHE A 104 -17.10 9.28 -4.61
CA PHE A 104 -16.61 9.81 -3.35
C PHE A 104 -17.67 9.81 -2.24
N ARG A 105 -18.96 9.55 -2.56
CA ARG A 105 -20.00 9.27 -1.56
C ARG A 105 -19.63 8.13 -0.62
N TRP A 106 -18.81 7.18 -1.07
CA TRP A 106 -18.41 6.03 -0.27
C TRP A 106 -17.55 6.43 0.94
N ILE A 107 -16.82 7.55 0.86
CA ILE A 107 -16.15 8.13 2.03
C ILE A 107 -17.18 8.53 3.10
N HIS A 108 -18.30 9.15 2.70
CA HIS A 108 -19.37 9.49 3.63
C HIS A 108 -20.05 8.25 4.21
N HIS A 109 -20.25 7.22 3.39
CA HIS A 109 -20.78 5.93 3.85
C HIS A 109 -19.87 5.27 4.90
N ASP A 110 -18.55 5.27 4.69
CA ASP A 110 -17.61 4.66 5.63
C ASP A 110 -17.52 5.42 6.95
N LEU A 111 -17.75 6.74 6.92
CA LEU A 111 -17.77 7.60 8.10
C LEU A 111 -19.16 7.74 8.76
N ASP A 112 -20.20 7.22 8.13
CA ASP A 112 -21.59 7.28 8.62
C ASP A 112 -21.78 6.76 10.05
N PRO A 113 -21.08 5.70 10.51
CA PRO A 113 -21.22 5.21 11.90
C PRO A 113 -20.94 6.28 12.97
N TRP A 114 -20.18 7.32 12.64
CA TRP A 114 -19.83 8.43 13.53
C TRP A 114 -20.47 9.77 13.12
N ALA A 115 -21.38 9.79 12.14
CA ALA A 115 -21.94 11.03 11.61
C ALA A 115 -22.71 11.84 12.68
N GLN A 116 -23.41 11.16 13.59
CA GLN A 116 -24.18 11.80 14.66
C GLN A 116 -23.39 11.96 15.96
N THR A 117 -22.66 10.92 16.35
CA THR A 117 -21.95 10.85 17.64
C THR A 117 -20.58 11.52 17.61
N ARG A 118 -20.03 11.74 16.42
CA ARG A 118 -18.61 12.09 16.18
C ARG A 118 -17.67 11.00 16.70
N ILE A 119 -16.40 11.14 16.37
CA ILE A 119 -15.35 10.26 16.90
C ILE A 119 -14.87 10.86 18.23
N SER A 120 -15.08 10.11 19.32
CA SER A 120 -14.56 10.48 20.64
C SER A 120 -13.10 10.06 20.81
N MET A 121 -12.39 10.72 21.72
CA MET A 121 -11.02 10.34 22.08
C MET A 121 -10.95 8.90 22.60
N THR A 122 -11.96 8.47 23.39
CA THR A 122 -12.04 7.10 23.90
C THR A 122 -12.16 6.08 22.78
N GLN A 123 -12.97 6.33 21.74
CA GLN A 123 -13.04 5.44 20.57
C GLN A 123 -11.70 5.37 19.85
N LEU A 124 -11.01 6.50 19.71
CA LEU A 124 -9.71 6.55 19.05
C LEU A 124 -8.63 5.80 19.84
N GLU A 125 -8.59 5.95 21.16
CA GLU A 125 -7.70 5.21 22.06
C GLU A 125 -8.00 3.72 22.05
N GLU A 126 -9.28 3.32 22.00
CA GLU A 126 -9.67 1.92 21.87
C GLU A 126 -9.27 1.33 20.51
N SER A 127 -9.36 2.10 19.41
CA SER A 127 -8.85 1.70 18.09
C SER A 127 -7.35 1.40 18.09
N GLN A 128 -6.57 1.95 19.03
CA GLN A 128 -5.12 1.70 19.13
C GLN A 128 -4.80 0.20 19.24
N LYS A 129 -5.67 -0.59 19.88
CA LYS A 129 -5.50 -2.04 20.06
C LYS A 129 -5.41 -2.79 18.73
N PHE A 130 -5.91 -2.19 17.65
CA PHE A 130 -5.95 -2.74 16.29
C PHE A 130 -5.02 -2.01 15.32
N ALA A 131 -4.28 -1.00 15.78
CA ALA A 131 -3.48 -0.13 14.93
C ALA A 131 -2.00 -0.52 14.92
N ALA A 132 -1.36 -0.39 13.76
CA ALA A 132 0.09 -0.48 13.63
C ALA A 132 0.78 0.85 13.95
N PHE A 133 0.12 1.98 13.69
CA PHE A 133 0.63 3.31 13.99
C PHE A 133 -0.50 4.34 14.07
N ARG A 134 -0.21 5.46 14.74
CA ARG A 134 -1.08 6.64 14.81
C ARG A 134 -0.52 7.76 13.95
N VAL A 135 -1.41 8.47 13.28
CA VAL A 135 -1.10 9.66 12.49
C VAL A 135 -1.81 10.84 13.12
N VAL A 136 -1.06 11.91 13.37
CA VAL A 136 -1.60 13.19 13.83
C VAL A 136 -1.13 14.28 12.88
N ILE A 137 -2.06 15.05 12.34
CA ILE A 137 -1.77 16.26 11.57
C ILE A 137 -2.25 17.44 12.39
N VAL A 138 -1.36 18.38 12.69
CA VAL A 138 -1.68 19.63 13.39
C VAL A 138 -0.96 20.77 12.69
N GLU A 139 -1.70 21.81 12.30
CA GLU A 139 -1.18 23.00 11.62
C GLU A 139 -0.34 22.65 10.38
N GLY A 140 -0.80 21.66 9.61
CA GLY A 140 -0.12 21.18 8.40
C GLY A 140 1.19 20.40 8.65
N ARG A 141 1.48 20.01 9.89
CA ARG A 141 2.63 19.17 10.25
C ARG A 141 2.17 17.74 10.56
N LEU A 142 2.85 16.77 9.96
CA LEU A 142 2.61 15.35 10.17
C LEU A 142 3.46 14.80 11.31
N TYR A 143 2.81 14.15 12.28
CA TYR A 143 3.41 13.39 13.35
C TYR A 143 2.95 11.94 13.24
N VAL A 144 3.85 11.00 13.49
CA VAL A 144 3.56 9.57 13.42
C VAL A 144 4.13 8.90 14.67
N ASP A 145 3.30 8.13 15.37
CA ASP A 145 3.73 7.26 16.45
C ASP A 145 3.56 5.80 16.01
N MET A 146 4.68 5.09 15.89
CA MET A 146 4.69 3.69 15.45
C MET A 146 4.46 2.77 16.66
N TYR A 147 3.52 1.83 16.54
CA TYR A 147 3.30 0.80 17.56
C TYR A 147 3.98 -0.51 17.18
N TYR A 148 3.87 -0.88 15.90
CA TYR A 148 4.36 -2.15 15.37
C TYR A 148 5.03 -1.97 14.00
N ALA A 149 5.88 -2.94 13.64
CA ALA A 149 6.42 -3.06 12.30
C ALA A 149 5.35 -3.56 11.32
N CYS A 150 5.27 -2.89 10.18
CA CYS A 150 4.43 -3.31 9.06
C CYS A 150 5.16 -4.29 8.14
N VAL A 151 4.39 -5.12 7.44
CA VAL A 151 4.90 -5.95 6.34
C VAL A 151 5.57 -5.05 5.31
N GLN A 152 6.78 -5.40 4.87
CA GLN A 152 7.47 -4.70 3.76
C GLN A 152 7.54 -3.18 3.97
N SER A 153 7.50 -2.39 2.90
CA SER A 153 7.57 -0.94 2.92
C SER A 153 6.21 -0.25 3.10
N ARG A 154 5.19 -0.94 3.60
CA ARG A 154 3.81 -0.43 3.59
C ARG A 154 3.64 0.87 4.39
N ALA A 155 4.11 0.89 5.64
CA ALA A 155 4.05 2.06 6.50
C ALA A 155 4.75 3.28 5.87
N ILE A 156 5.98 3.09 5.38
CA ILE A 156 6.77 4.19 4.82
C ILE A 156 6.10 4.82 3.60
N PHE A 157 5.50 4.04 2.72
CA PHE A 157 4.83 4.56 1.53
C PHE A 157 3.44 5.14 1.82
N THR A 158 2.73 4.62 2.82
CA THR A 158 1.49 5.26 3.32
C THR A 158 1.79 6.63 3.94
N ILE A 159 2.82 6.73 4.78
CA ILE A 159 3.27 7.99 5.38
C ILE A 159 3.78 8.94 4.29
N TRP A 160 4.52 8.43 3.32
CA TRP A 160 4.94 9.22 2.16
C TRP A 160 3.73 9.81 1.42
N GLY A 161 2.65 9.04 1.25
CA GLY A 161 1.41 9.55 0.68
C GLY A 161 0.80 10.72 1.44
N LEU A 162 0.78 10.65 2.76
CA LEU A 162 0.32 11.75 3.62
C LEU A 162 1.23 12.98 3.52
N VAL A 163 2.55 12.79 3.45
CA VAL A 163 3.49 13.90 3.20
C VAL A 163 3.21 14.56 1.85
N GLN A 164 2.95 13.77 0.81
CA GLN A 164 2.62 14.30 -0.52
C GLN A 164 1.28 15.04 -0.51
N LEU A 165 0.28 14.56 0.23
CA LEU A 165 -1.00 15.25 0.45
C LEU A 165 -0.78 16.64 1.05
N LEU A 166 -0.01 16.74 2.15
CA LEU A 166 0.29 18.01 2.81
C LEU A 166 1.06 18.99 1.93
N ARG A 167 2.00 18.48 1.11
CA ARG A 167 2.76 19.30 0.15
C ARG A 167 1.89 19.79 -1.00
N ARG A 168 0.95 18.98 -1.46
CA ARG A 168 0.05 19.31 -2.57
C ARG A 168 -1.02 20.33 -2.17
N PHE A 169 -1.51 20.24 -0.94
CA PHE A 169 -2.62 21.04 -0.41
C PHE A 169 -2.24 21.77 0.89
N PRO A 170 -1.24 22.67 0.86
CA PRO A 170 -0.77 23.35 2.07
C PRO A 170 -1.86 24.19 2.70
N GLY A 171 -2.11 23.98 4.01
CA GLY A 171 -3.13 24.71 4.78
C GLY A 171 -4.58 24.30 4.49
N MET A 172 -4.83 23.33 3.61
CA MET A 172 -6.18 22.82 3.32
C MET A 172 -6.50 21.50 4.02
N VAL A 173 -5.47 20.75 4.46
CA VAL A 173 -5.66 19.52 5.24
C VAL A 173 -5.94 19.93 6.69
N PRO A 174 -7.11 19.54 7.25
CA PRO A 174 -7.46 19.91 8.61
C PRO A 174 -6.59 19.18 9.63
N ASP A 175 -6.60 19.68 10.85
CA ASP A 175 -6.08 18.93 11.98
C ASP A 175 -6.87 17.62 12.13
N VAL A 176 -6.16 16.50 12.21
CA VAL A 176 -6.78 15.17 12.25
C VAL A 176 -5.91 14.20 13.05
N ASP A 177 -6.59 13.30 13.76
CA ASP A 177 -5.98 12.25 14.57
C ASP A 177 -6.60 10.91 14.17
N MET A 178 -5.78 10.00 13.68
CA MET A 178 -6.25 8.74 13.09
C MET A 178 -5.36 7.56 13.46
N MET A 179 -6.02 6.42 13.71
CA MET A 179 -5.37 5.12 13.88
C MET A 179 -5.32 4.40 12.54
N PHE A 180 -4.17 3.76 12.24
CA PHE A 180 -3.95 3.09 10.97
C PHE A 180 -3.42 1.67 11.18
N ASP A 181 -3.95 0.70 10.44
CA ASP A 181 -3.33 -0.63 10.32
C ASP A 181 -2.96 -0.96 8.87
N CYS A 182 -1.80 -1.60 8.72
CA CYS A 182 -1.13 -1.84 7.45
C CYS A 182 -1.23 -3.29 6.96
N MET A 183 -2.07 -4.11 7.61
CA MET A 183 -2.30 -5.50 7.22
C MET A 183 -3.46 -5.65 6.22
N ASP A 184 -3.57 -6.83 5.62
CA ASP A 184 -4.44 -7.07 4.46
C ASP A 184 -5.95 -7.20 4.79
N LYS A 185 -6.33 -7.88 5.88
CA LYS A 185 -7.76 -8.11 6.17
C LYS A 185 -8.33 -7.01 7.07
N PRO A 186 -9.59 -6.60 6.88
CA PRO A 186 -10.26 -5.70 7.81
C PRO A 186 -10.44 -6.38 9.18
N SER A 187 -10.64 -5.57 10.21
CA SER A 187 -10.50 -6.00 11.61
C SER A 187 -11.66 -5.59 12.51
N ILE A 188 -12.35 -4.50 12.21
CA ILE A 188 -13.39 -3.97 13.08
C ILE A 188 -14.75 -4.53 12.66
N ASN A 189 -15.09 -5.72 13.17
CA ASN A 189 -16.36 -6.37 12.88
C ASN A 189 -17.55 -5.53 13.36
N ARG A 190 -18.56 -5.33 12.49
CA ARG A 190 -19.74 -4.49 12.77
C ARG A 190 -20.65 -5.05 13.85
N THR A 191 -20.79 -6.37 13.94
CA THR A 191 -21.64 -7.03 14.93
C THR A 191 -21.01 -6.94 16.32
N GLU A 192 -19.71 -7.21 16.42
CA GLU A 192 -18.97 -7.18 17.68
C GLU A 192 -18.80 -5.75 18.21
N ASN A 193 -18.54 -4.78 17.33
CA ASN A 193 -18.29 -3.39 17.69
C ASN A 193 -19.52 -2.49 17.51
N LYS A 194 -20.74 -3.06 17.49
CA LYS A 194 -21.97 -2.30 17.25
C LYS A 194 -22.21 -1.20 18.30
N ALA A 195 -21.90 -1.48 19.55
CA ALA A 195 -22.11 -0.54 20.66
C ALA A 195 -21.07 0.59 20.69
N MET A 196 -19.88 0.34 20.15
CA MET A 196 -18.79 1.30 20.06
C MET A 196 -18.02 1.09 18.75
N PRO A 197 -18.50 1.67 17.63
CA PRO A 197 -17.77 1.60 16.37
C PRO A 197 -16.39 2.25 16.54
N LEU A 198 -15.34 1.54 16.15
CA LEU A 198 -13.95 1.96 16.27
C LEU A 198 -13.43 2.45 14.92
N PRO A 199 -13.02 3.73 14.79
CA PRO A 199 -12.48 4.25 13.54
C PRO A 199 -11.05 3.76 13.36
N LEU A 200 -10.83 2.97 12.31
CA LEU A 200 -9.52 2.45 11.96
C LEU A 200 -9.32 2.56 10.45
N PHE A 201 -8.29 3.29 10.03
CA PHE A 201 -7.92 3.39 8.62
C PHE A 201 -7.13 2.16 8.19
N ARG A 202 -7.49 1.62 7.04
CA ARG A 202 -6.88 0.44 6.42
C ARG A 202 -6.93 0.56 4.92
N TYR A 203 -6.42 -0.44 4.21
CA TYR A 203 -6.40 -0.42 2.75
C TYR A 203 -7.66 -1.01 2.09
N CYS A 204 -8.46 -1.79 2.83
CA CYS A 204 -9.77 -2.27 2.38
C CYS A 204 -10.74 -2.45 3.55
N THR A 205 -12.00 -2.69 3.22
CA THR A 205 -13.09 -3.08 4.13
C THR A 205 -13.98 -4.15 3.50
N THR A 206 -15.04 -4.56 4.21
CA THR A 206 -16.19 -5.29 3.64
C THR A 206 -17.48 -4.76 4.24
N GLU A 207 -18.64 -5.18 3.72
CA GLU A 207 -19.95 -4.84 4.31
C GLU A 207 -20.07 -5.19 5.81
N ALA A 208 -19.30 -6.17 6.29
CA ALA A 208 -19.31 -6.63 7.67
C ALA A 208 -18.36 -5.85 8.60
N HIS A 209 -17.63 -4.86 8.10
CA HIS A 209 -16.57 -4.17 8.82
C HIS A 209 -16.74 -2.63 8.85
N PHE A 210 -16.23 -2.00 9.91
CA PHE A 210 -16.21 -0.55 10.09
C PHE A 210 -14.89 0.09 9.63
N ASP A 211 -13.88 -0.69 9.26
CA ASP A 211 -12.60 -0.20 8.78
C ASP A 211 -12.78 0.78 7.61
N ILE A 212 -12.03 1.89 7.61
CA ILE A 212 -12.14 2.99 6.66
C ILE A 212 -11.07 2.82 5.57
N PRO A 213 -11.44 2.51 4.33
CA PRO A 213 -10.49 2.33 3.23
C PRO A 213 -9.70 3.61 2.91
N PHE A 214 -8.40 3.45 2.77
CA PHE A 214 -7.42 4.45 2.42
C PHE A 214 -6.59 3.95 1.22
N PRO A 215 -6.11 4.83 0.34
CA PRO A 215 -5.24 4.42 -0.77
C PRO A 215 -4.05 3.59 -0.30
N ASP A 216 -3.88 2.41 -0.90
CA ASP A 216 -2.81 1.50 -0.52
C ASP A 216 -1.41 2.08 -0.81
N TRP A 217 -0.39 1.53 -0.15
CA TRP A 217 1.00 1.98 -0.27
C TRP A 217 1.52 1.95 -1.73
N SER A 218 0.99 1.04 -2.55
CA SER A 218 1.46 0.83 -3.92
C SER A 218 1.09 1.97 -4.87
N PHE A 219 0.26 2.93 -4.45
CA PHE A 219 0.08 4.19 -5.19
C PHE A 219 1.36 5.01 -5.24
N TRP A 220 2.19 4.93 -4.21
CA TRP A 220 3.47 5.65 -4.14
C TRP A 220 4.67 4.79 -4.45
N GLY A 221 4.54 3.47 -4.32
CA GLY A 221 5.53 2.51 -4.78
C GLY A 221 5.52 1.22 -3.97
N TRP A 222 6.13 0.18 -4.53
CA TRP A 222 6.33 -1.10 -3.85
C TRP A 222 7.68 -1.71 -4.28
N PRO A 223 8.79 -1.28 -3.64
CA PRO A 223 10.14 -1.62 -4.04
C PRO A 223 10.44 -3.11 -3.95
N GLU A 224 9.81 -3.84 -3.02
CA GLU A 224 10.01 -5.28 -2.86
C GLU A 224 9.56 -6.11 -4.08
N VAL A 225 8.82 -5.51 -5.01
CA VAL A 225 8.41 -6.14 -6.28
C VAL A 225 8.74 -5.27 -7.50
N ASN A 226 9.69 -4.35 -7.36
CA ASN A 226 10.13 -3.42 -8.41
C ASN A 226 8.98 -2.64 -9.07
N LEU A 227 8.00 -2.23 -8.26
CA LEU A 227 6.84 -1.48 -8.74
C LEU A 227 7.01 0.01 -8.39
N ARG A 228 6.94 0.86 -9.41
CA ARG A 228 7.09 2.32 -9.26
C ARG A 228 5.78 2.95 -8.80
N SER A 229 5.80 4.27 -8.63
CA SER A 229 4.59 5.01 -8.29
C SER A 229 3.49 4.82 -9.34
N TRP A 230 2.24 4.91 -8.91
CA TRP A 230 1.08 4.74 -9.78
C TRP A 230 1.13 5.64 -11.02
N ARG A 231 1.55 6.90 -10.87
CA ARG A 231 1.66 7.85 -11.99
C ARG A 231 2.60 7.33 -13.08
N GLU A 232 3.74 6.77 -12.69
CA GLU A 232 4.73 6.25 -13.65
C GLU A 232 4.31 4.92 -14.27
N GLU A 233 3.75 4.01 -13.46
CA GLU A 233 3.25 2.72 -13.93
C GLU A 233 2.04 2.90 -14.85
N PHE A 234 1.13 3.83 -14.55
CA PHE A 234 -0.02 4.12 -15.38
C PHE A 234 0.41 4.57 -16.79
N GLU A 235 1.34 5.52 -16.89
CA GLU A 235 1.86 5.99 -18.18
C GLU A 235 2.57 4.86 -18.97
N ASP A 236 3.39 4.04 -18.30
CA ASP A 236 4.07 2.93 -18.97
C ASP A 236 3.07 1.85 -19.44
N ILE A 237 2.06 1.54 -18.64
CA ILE A 237 0.97 0.62 -19.01
C ILE A 237 0.14 1.19 -20.16
N LYS A 238 -0.18 2.49 -20.15
CA LYS A 238 -0.90 3.13 -21.25
C LYS A 238 -0.08 3.15 -22.54
N LYS A 239 1.24 3.32 -22.46
CA LYS A 239 2.14 3.16 -23.61
C LYS A 239 2.15 1.71 -24.10
N GLY A 240 2.37 0.74 -23.22
CA GLY A 240 2.39 -0.69 -23.56
C GLY A 240 1.08 -1.20 -24.15
N SER A 241 -0.06 -0.73 -23.63
CA SER A 241 -1.39 -1.14 -24.13
C SER A 241 -1.66 -0.66 -25.55
N LYS A 242 -1.02 0.43 -26.01
CA LYS A 242 -1.12 0.96 -27.38
C LYS A 242 -0.24 0.22 -28.40
N ASN A 243 0.67 -0.66 -27.96
CA ASN A 243 1.51 -1.46 -28.87
C ASN A 243 0.69 -2.39 -29.77
N LEU A 244 -0.49 -2.81 -29.30
CA LEU A 244 -1.44 -3.60 -30.08
C LEU A 244 -2.82 -2.97 -29.97
N SER A 245 -3.44 -2.71 -31.13
CA SER A 245 -4.88 -2.38 -31.18
C SER A 245 -5.68 -3.50 -30.51
N TRP A 246 -6.84 -3.17 -29.95
CA TRP A 246 -7.65 -4.17 -29.23
C TRP A 246 -7.98 -5.40 -30.11
N LEU A 247 -8.27 -5.18 -31.40
CA LEU A 247 -8.52 -6.26 -32.36
C LEU A 247 -7.31 -7.19 -32.56
N ASN A 248 -6.10 -6.67 -32.42
CA ASN A 248 -4.86 -7.44 -32.58
C ASN A 248 -4.36 -8.09 -31.28
N LYS A 249 -5.01 -7.82 -30.14
CA LYS A 249 -4.73 -8.52 -28.88
C LYS A 249 -5.22 -9.97 -28.96
N PHE A 250 -4.59 -10.88 -28.20
CA PHE A 250 -4.99 -12.27 -28.12
C PHE A 250 -6.46 -12.39 -27.66
N PRO A 251 -7.32 -13.13 -28.39
CA PRO A 251 -8.76 -13.15 -28.17
C PRO A 251 -9.18 -14.07 -27.01
N ARG A 252 -8.45 -14.01 -25.89
CA ARG A 252 -8.58 -14.89 -24.74
C ARG A 252 -8.45 -14.10 -23.45
N ALA A 253 -9.04 -14.61 -22.38
CA ALA A 253 -8.84 -14.07 -21.05
C ALA A 253 -7.48 -14.45 -20.48
N TYR A 254 -6.87 -13.53 -19.74
CA TYR A 254 -5.55 -13.72 -19.17
C TYR A 254 -5.48 -13.28 -17.71
N TRP A 255 -4.81 -14.11 -16.91
CA TRP A 255 -4.43 -13.83 -15.54
C TRP A 255 -3.00 -14.28 -15.29
N LYS A 256 -2.20 -13.48 -14.58
CA LYS A 256 -0.93 -13.89 -13.98
C LYS A 256 -0.93 -13.44 -12.53
N GLY A 257 -0.75 -14.35 -11.59
CA GLY A 257 -0.76 -14.02 -10.17
C GLY A 257 -0.33 -15.18 -9.28
N ASN A 258 -0.06 -14.89 -8.02
CA ASN A 258 0.34 -15.90 -7.05
C ASN A 258 -0.94 -16.53 -6.45
N PRO A 259 -1.23 -17.81 -6.70
CA PRO A 259 -2.39 -18.48 -6.11
C PRO A 259 -2.17 -18.92 -4.66
N ASP A 260 -0.91 -19.00 -4.20
CA ASP A 260 -0.53 -19.51 -2.89
C ASP A 260 -0.60 -18.39 -1.83
N VAL A 261 -1.79 -17.78 -1.73
CA VAL A 261 -2.08 -16.61 -0.85
C VAL A 261 -3.39 -16.79 -0.08
N ASP A 262 -3.81 -18.04 0.16
CA ASP A 262 -5.07 -18.38 0.83
C ASP A 262 -6.30 -17.69 0.21
N SER A 263 -6.37 -17.74 -1.12
CA SER A 263 -7.47 -17.18 -1.91
C SER A 263 -8.27 -18.31 -2.59
N PRO A 264 -9.53 -18.54 -2.18
CA PRO A 264 -10.42 -19.45 -2.88
C PRO A 264 -10.60 -19.06 -4.35
N ALA A 265 -10.72 -17.75 -4.63
CA ALA A 265 -10.89 -17.24 -5.99
C ALA A 265 -9.71 -17.62 -6.90
N ARG A 266 -8.47 -17.47 -6.43
CA ARG A 266 -7.28 -17.82 -7.23
C ARG A 266 -7.13 -19.32 -7.39
N THR A 267 -7.40 -20.09 -6.33
CA THR A 267 -7.34 -21.56 -6.39
C THR A 267 -8.34 -22.11 -7.40
N GLU A 268 -9.58 -21.61 -7.40
CA GLU A 268 -10.61 -22.03 -8.36
C GLU A 268 -10.25 -21.59 -9.79
N LEU A 269 -9.75 -20.37 -9.96
CA LEU A 269 -9.36 -19.82 -11.27
C LEU A 269 -8.31 -20.69 -11.99
N LEU A 270 -7.42 -21.37 -11.26
CA LEU A 270 -6.44 -22.28 -11.88
C LEU A 270 -7.09 -23.41 -12.69
N LYS A 271 -8.28 -23.86 -12.30
CA LYS A 271 -9.04 -24.91 -13.02
C LYS A 271 -9.54 -24.41 -14.39
N CYS A 272 -9.58 -23.10 -14.60
CA CYS A 272 -9.98 -22.49 -15.86
C CYS A 272 -8.83 -22.37 -16.87
N ASN A 273 -7.63 -22.91 -16.60
CA ASN A 273 -6.47 -22.81 -17.50
C ASN A 273 -6.56 -23.73 -18.73
N HIS A 274 -7.49 -23.46 -19.63
CA HIS A 274 -7.64 -24.21 -20.86
C HIS A 274 -8.09 -23.31 -22.01
N SER A 275 -7.15 -22.96 -22.89
CA SER A 275 -7.38 -21.95 -23.95
C SER A 275 -8.49 -22.31 -24.95
N ARG A 276 -8.65 -23.59 -25.33
CA ARG A 276 -9.72 -24.01 -26.25
C ARG A 276 -11.09 -24.19 -25.58
N LYS A 277 -11.12 -24.74 -24.36
CA LYS A 277 -12.36 -25.03 -23.62
C LYS A 277 -12.97 -23.78 -23.02
N TRP A 278 -12.15 -22.97 -22.35
CA TRP A 278 -12.60 -21.81 -21.56
C TRP A 278 -12.21 -20.46 -22.17
N GLY A 279 -11.41 -20.44 -23.23
CA GLY A 279 -10.92 -19.19 -23.79
C GLY A 279 -9.97 -18.44 -22.85
N ALA A 280 -9.34 -19.13 -21.89
CA ALA A 280 -8.54 -18.52 -20.83
C ALA A 280 -7.10 -19.06 -20.77
N GLN A 281 -6.17 -18.20 -20.35
CA GLN A 281 -4.77 -18.50 -20.06
C GLN A 281 -4.45 -17.99 -18.66
N ILE A 282 -4.15 -18.92 -17.75
CA ILE A 282 -3.94 -18.63 -16.32
C ILE A 282 -2.49 -19.00 -15.98
N MET A 283 -1.70 -18.01 -15.59
CA MET A 283 -0.26 -18.13 -15.32
C MET A 283 -0.01 -17.99 -13.81
N ARG A 284 0.83 -18.88 -13.26
CA ARG A 284 1.29 -18.76 -11.86
C ARG A 284 2.41 -17.73 -11.80
N GLN A 285 2.35 -16.83 -10.82
CA GLN A 285 3.41 -15.87 -10.50
C GLN A 285 4.28 -16.44 -9.37
N ASP A 286 5.54 -16.70 -9.67
CA ASP A 286 6.55 -17.05 -8.66
C ASP A 286 7.38 -15.81 -8.33
N TRP A 287 7.14 -15.22 -7.16
CA TRP A 287 7.86 -14.01 -6.73
C TRP A 287 9.33 -14.26 -6.40
N ALA A 288 9.70 -15.47 -5.98
CA ALA A 288 11.09 -15.80 -5.70
C ALA A 288 11.90 -15.91 -6.99
N GLN A 289 11.30 -16.46 -8.06
CA GLN A 289 11.91 -16.49 -9.38
C GLN A 289 12.01 -15.08 -9.99
N GLU A 290 10.95 -14.28 -9.95
CA GLU A 290 11.01 -12.90 -10.48
C GLU A 290 12.05 -12.05 -9.74
N ALA A 291 12.20 -12.21 -8.42
CA ALA A 291 13.23 -11.51 -7.67
C ALA A 291 14.65 -11.86 -8.16
N ARG A 292 14.90 -13.12 -8.53
CA ARG A 292 16.18 -13.55 -9.14
C ARG A 292 16.38 -12.98 -10.54
N ASP A 293 15.30 -12.87 -11.31
CA ASP A 293 15.32 -12.43 -12.71
C ASP A 293 15.12 -10.92 -12.87
N GLY A 294 15.14 -10.13 -11.79
CA GLY A 294 14.96 -8.68 -11.85
C GLY A 294 13.55 -8.21 -12.24
N TYR A 295 12.53 -9.07 -12.07
CA TYR A 295 11.11 -8.82 -12.34
C TYR A 295 10.76 -8.54 -13.81
N GLU A 296 11.62 -8.91 -14.75
CA GLU A 296 11.41 -8.64 -16.18
C GLU A 296 10.11 -9.28 -16.72
N GLN A 297 9.76 -10.47 -16.22
CA GLN A 297 8.57 -11.20 -16.65
C GLN A 297 7.29 -10.72 -15.96
N SER A 298 7.41 -9.90 -14.91
CA SER A 298 6.30 -9.28 -14.18
C SER A 298 6.05 -7.83 -14.58
N LYS A 299 6.82 -7.26 -15.50
CA LYS A 299 6.60 -5.88 -15.98
C LYS A 299 5.18 -5.68 -16.51
N LEU A 300 4.42 -4.79 -15.87
CA LEU A 300 2.98 -4.65 -16.10
C LEU A 300 2.63 -4.19 -17.53
N SER A 301 3.43 -3.29 -18.11
CA SER A 301 3.24 -2.78 -19.47
C SER A 301 3.36 -3.85 -20.56
N ASN A 302 4.05 -4.97 -20.27
CA ASN A 302 4.17 -6.12 -21.16
C ASN A 302 2.98 -7.09 -21.06
N GLN A 303 2.07 -6.90 -20.11
CA GLN A 303 0.96 -7.84 -19.83
C GLN A 303 -0.39 -7.40 -20.41
N CYS A 304 -0.39 -6.44 -21.35
CA CYS A 304 -1.60 -5.85 -21.94
C CYS A 304 -1.88 -6.34 -23.38
N ASN A 305 -1.41 -7.54 -23.72
CA ASN A 305 -1.52 -8.16 -25.05
C ASN A 305 -2.75 -9.07 -25.22
N HIS A 306 -3.60 -9.21 -24.20
CA HIS A 306 -4.86 -9.98 -24.27
C HIS A 306 -6.08 -9.07 -24.28
N ARG A 307 -7.14 -9.46 -25.00
CA ARG A 307 -8.40 -8.70 -25.07
C ARG A 307 -9.10 -8.60 -23.72
N TYR A 308 -8.96 -9.63 -22.88
CA TYR A 308 -9.60 -9.70 -21.57
C TYR A 308 -8.57 -9.96 -20.47
N LYS A 309 -8.67 -9.20 -19.37
CA LYS A 309 -7.81 -9.33 -18.19
C LYS A 309 -8.67 -9.69 -17.00
N ILE A 310 -8.28 -10.73 -16.27
CA ILE A 310 -9.03 -11.21 -15.12
C ILE A 310 -8.48 -10.57 -13.85
N TYR A 311 -9.35 -10.11 -12.97
CA TYR A 311 -9.05 -9.75 -11.60
C TYR A 311 -9.55 -10.84 -10.65
N ALA A 312 -8.67 -11.24 -9.73
CA ALA A 312 -8.97 -12.19 -8.66
C ALA A 312 -8.31 -11.70 -7.36
N GLU A 313 -9.10 -11.63 -6.30
CA GLU A 313 -8.64 -11.23 -4.97
C GLU A 313 -7.55 -12.16 -4.45
N GLY A 314 -6.65 -11.61 -3.64
CA GLY A 314 -5.57 -12.34 -3.00
C GLY A 314 -6.00 -12.80 -1.61
N PHE A 315 -5.09 -12.66 -0.65
CA PHE A 315 -5.40 -12.87 0.76
C PHE A 315 -6.52 -11.93 1.25
N ALA A 316 -6.59 -10.71 0.69
CA ALA A 316 -7.71 -9.78 0.77
C ALA A 316 -7.95 -9.12 -0.61
N TRP A 317 -8.23 -7.82 -0.67
CA TRP A 317 -8.20 -7.07 -1.93
C TRP A 317 -6.82 -7.24 -2.61
N SER A 318 -6.78 -7.16 -3.94
CA SER A 318 -5.54 -7.26 -4.69
C SER A 318 -5.18 -5.92 -5.31
N VAL A 319 -3.97 -5.42 -5.02
CA VAL A 319 -3.44 -4.17 -5.60
C VAL A 319 -3.42 -4.17 -7.13
N SER A 320 -3.54 -5.35 -7.76
CA SER A 320 -3.55 -5.55 -9.21
C SER A 320 -4.72 -4.92 -9.95
N LEU A 321 -5.83 -4.57 -9.27
CA LEU A 321 -7.06 -4.08 -9.91
C LEU A 321 -6.81 -2.87 -10.81
N LYS A 322 -6.19 -1.81 -10.27
CA LYS A 322 -5.91 -0.58 -11.01
C LYS A 322 -5.02 -0.80 -12.25
N TYR A 323 -4.05 -1.71 -12.15
CA TYR A 323 -3.17 -2.07 -13.26
C TYR A 323 -3.90 -2.87 -14.34
N ILE A 324 -4.77 -3.80 -13.95
CA ILE A 324 -5.63 -4.57 -14.86
C ILE A 324 -6.56 -3.65 -15.64
N LEU A 325 -7.23 -2.73 -14.95
CA LEU A 325 -8.11 -1.73 -15.58
C LEU A 325 -7.34 -0.87 -16.60
N SER A 326 -6.05 -0.62 -16.37
CA SER A 326 -5.24 0.26 -17.21
C SER A 326 -4.80 -0.36 -18.54
N CYS A 327 -4.87 -1.68 -18.70
CA CYS A 327 -4.29 -2.40 -19.85
C CYS A 327 -4.98 -2.18 -21.21
N GLY A 328 -6.05 -1.40 -21.29
CA GLY A 328 -6.81 -1.31 -22.54
C GLY A 328 -7.57 -2.60 -22.89
N SER A 329 -7.73 -3.51 -21.92
CA SER A 329 -8.42 -4.79 -22.04
C SER A 329 -9.77 -4.74 -21.31
N MET A 330 -10.74 -5.50 -21.78
CA MET A 330 -11.99 -5.68 -21.04
C MET A 330 -11.69 -6.42 -19.73
N SER A 331 -12.04 -5.83 -18.60
CA SER A 331 -11.71 -6.39 -17.28
C SER A 331 -12.79 -7.36 -16.84
N LEU A 332 -12.41 -8.57 -16.47
CA LEU A 332 -13.29 -9.61 -15.93
C LEU A 332 -13.02 -9.70 -14.42
N ILE A 333 -13.95 -9.26 -13.58
CA ILE A 333 -13.73 -9.19 -12.12
C ILE A 333 -14.50 -10.32 -11.46
N ILE A 334 -13.77 -11.22 -10.80
CA ILE A 334 -14.37 -12.34 -10.05
C ILE A 334 -14.90 -11.82 -8.72
N SER A 335 -16.21 -11.98 -8.49
CA SER A 335 -16.98 -11.63 -7.28
C SER A 335 -16.13 -11.10 -6.11
N PRO A 336 -15.80 -9.78 -6.10
CA PRO A 336 -14.95 -9.23 -5.07
C PRO A 336 -15.70 -9.21 -3.73
N GLN A 337 -15.01 -9.60 -2.66
CA GLN A 337 -15.50 -9.53 -1.29
C GLN A 337 -15.00 -8.29 -0.56
N TYR A 338 -13.86 -7.74 -1.02
CA TYR A 338 -13.19 -6.62 -0.38
C TYR A 338 -13.37 -5.34 -1.18
N GLU A 339 -13.52 -4.25 -0.45
CA GLU A 339 -13.74 -2.92 -0.99
C GLU A 339 -12.54 -2.04 -0.65
N ASP A 340 -11.80 -1.60 -1.66
CA ASP A 340 -10.80 -0.54 -1.48
C ASP A 340 -11.46 0.84 -1.69
N PHE A 341 -10.66 1.90 -1.62
CA PHE A 341 -11.22 3.26 -1.67
C PHE A 341 -11.87 3.62 -3.02
N PHE A 342 -11.62 2.87 -4.10
CA PHE A 342 -12.15 3.18 -5.44
C PHE A 342 -13.01 2.07 -6.05
N SER A 343 -12.91 0.83 -5.59
CA SER A 343 -13.54 -0.32 -6.23
C SER A 343 -15.07 -0.20 -6.28
N ARG A 344 -15.69 0.39 -5.26
CA ARG A 344 -17.15 0.67 -5.22
C ARG A 344 -17.62 1.76 -6.18
N GLY A 345 -16.69 2.46 -6.85
CA GLY A 345 -16.99 3.38 -7.94
C GLY A 345 -17.08 2.69 -9.31
N LEU A 346 -16.76 1.40 -9.40
CA LEU A 346 -16.84 0.63 -10.64
C LEU A 346 -18.27 0.10 -10.83
N ASP A 347 -18.88 0.48 -11.95
CA ASP A 347 -20.17 -0.03 -12.38
C ASP A 347 -20.01 -1.37 -13.12
N PRO A 348 -20.65 -2.47 -12.65
CA PRO A 348 -20.72 -3.71 -13.40
C PRO A 348 -21.37 -3.49 -14.78
N LEU A 349 -20.88 -4.21 -15.79
CA LEU A 349 -21.32 -4.11 -17.19
C LEU A 349 -21.09 -2.75 -17.87
N LYS A 350 -20.48 -1.78 -17.17
CA LYS A 350 -19.97 -0.53 -17.78
C LYS A 350 -18.45 -0.45 -17.72
N ASN A 351 -17.88 -0.57 -16.51
CA ASN A 351 -16.42 -0.49 -16.32
C ASN A 351 -15.75 -1.86 -16.43
N TYR A 352 -16.48 -2.93 -16.09
CA TYR A 352 -15.97 -4.30 -16.09
C TYR A 352 -17.08 -5.32 -16.31
N TRP A 353 -16.72 -6.56 -16.63
CA TRP A 353 -17.64 -7.68 -16.72
C TRP A 353 -17.58 -8.53 -15.44
N PRO A 354 -18.69 -8.68 -14.69
CA PRO A 354 -18.71 -9.47 -13.47
C PRO A 354 -18.60 -10.96 -13.78
N ILE A 355 -17.75 -11.66 -13.04
CA ILE A 355 -17.62 -13.11 -13.09
C ILE A 355 -18.06 -13.67 -11.74
N PRO A 356 -19.15 -14.46 -11.69
CA PRO A 356 -19.54 -15.11 -10.45
C PRO A 356 -18.46 -16.11 -10.01
N PHE A 357 -18.29 -16.26 -8.69
CA PHE A 357 -17.46 -17.31 -8.13
C PHE A 357 -17.99 -18.71 -8.49
N SER A 358 -19.32 -18.89 -8.51
CA SER A 358 -19.97 -20.10 -9.01
C SER A 358 -19.87 -20.17 -10.54
N ASN A 359 -19.60 -21.36 -11.10
CA ASN A 359 -19.45 -21.58 -12.55
C ASN A 359 -18.47 -20.59 -13.20
N MET A 360 -17.35 -20.33 -12.52
CA MET A 360 -16.36 -19.32 -12.90
C MET A 360 -15.82 -19.55 -14.32
N CYS A 361 -15.44 -20.78 -14.67
CA CYS A 361 -14.83 -21.07 -15.96
C CYS A 361 -15.83 -20.91 -17.12
N GLU A 362 -17.06 -21.36 -16.93
CA GLU A 362 -18.17 -21.19 -17.87
C GLU A 362 -18.49 -19.71 -18.06
N SER A 363 -18.49 -18.93 -16.99
CA SER A 363 -18.77 -17.49 -17.03
C SER A 363 -17.65 -16.71 -17.73
N ILE A 364 -16.38 -17.07 -17.49
CA ILE A 364 -15.22 -16.54 -18.23
C ILE A 364 -15.37 -16.87 -19.72
N LYS A 365 -15.68 -18.13 -20.04
CA LYS A 365 -15.87 -18.56 -21.43
C LYS A 365 -16.97 -17.74 -22.11
N HIS A 366 -18.12 -17.59 -21.45
CA HIS A 366 -19.24 -16.81 -21.97
C HIS A 366 -18.83 -15.36 -22.24
N ALA A 367 -18.13 -14.70 -21.29
CA ALA A 367 -17.66 -13.33 -21.47
C ALA A 367 -16.70 -13.20 -22.66
N VAL A 368 -15.77 -14.15 -22.82
CA VAL A 368 -14.80 -14.17 -23.93
C VAL A 368 -15.49 -14.41 -25.28
N ASP A 369 -16.40 -15.38 -25.36
CA ASP A 369 -17.14 -15.69 -26.59
C ASP A 369 -18.03 -14.51 -27.01
N TRP A 370 -18.72 -13.90 -26.04
CA TRP A 370 -19.55 -12.73 -26.27
C TRP A 370 -18.71 -11.54 -26.76
N GLY A 371 -17.64 -11.18 -26.05
CA GLY A 371 -16.81 -10.03 -26.43
C GLY A 371 -16.11 -10.21 -27.78
N ASN A 372 -15.79 -11.45 -28.17
CA ASN A 372 -15.16 -11.73 -29.46
C ASN A 372 -16.14 -11.63 -30.64
N THR A 373 -17.44 -11.70 -30.37
CA THR A 373 -18.51 -11.57 -31.38
C THR A 373 -19.19 -10.19 -31.35
N HIS A 374 -19.05 -9.43 -30.27
CA HIS A 374 -19.67 -8.10 -30.04
C HIS A 374 -18.60 -7.00 -29.92
N PHE A 375 -17.74 -6.90 -30.94
CA PHE A 375 -16.63 -5.94 -30.93
C PHE A 375 -17.08 -4.48 -30.78
N PRO A 376 -18.07 -3.97 -31.55
CA PRO A 376 -18.51 -2.58 -31.44
C PRO A 376 -18.97 -2.23 -30.02
N GLU A 377 -19.68 -3.13 -29.34
CA GLU A 377 -20.17 -2.93 -27.98
C GLU A 377 -19.04 -2.85 -26.97
N VAL A 378 -18.05 -3.75 -27.06
CA VAL A 378 -16.86 -3.70 -26.19
C VAL A 378 -16.09 -2.40 -26.43
N TYR A 379 -15.84 -2.05 -27.68
CA TYR A 379 -15.00 -0.91 -28.04
C TYR A 379 -15.66 0.45 -27.76
N ASN A 380 -16.97 0.59 -28.02
CA ASN A 380 -17.68 1.85 -27.87
C ASN A 380 -18.25 2.07 -26.47
N SER A 381 -18.51 1.00 -25.71
CA SER A 381 -19.08 1.11 -24.37
C SER A 381 -18.04 0.78 -23.28
N TYR A 382 -17.55 -0.45 -23.20
CA TYR A 382 -16.76 -0.89 -22.05
C TYR A 382 -15.42 -0.14 -21.91
N LEU A 383 -14.65 -0.01 -23.00
CA LEU A 383 -13.32 0.60 -22.92
C LEU A 383 -13.37 2.11 -22.56
N PRO A 384 -14.24 2.94 -23.17
CA PRO A 384 -14.31 4.36 -22.84
C PRO A 384 -14.82 4.64 -21.43
N HIS A 385 -15.84 3.92 -20.94
CA HIS A 385 -16.34 4.11 -19.57
C HIS A 385 -15.28 3.77 -18.53
N ARG A 386 -14.53 2.68 -18.74
CA ARG A 386 -13.39 2.31 -17.89
C ARG A 386 -12.28 3.37 -17.92
N ASP A 387 -11.91 3.88 -19.08
CA ASP A 387 -10.86 4.90 -19.19
C ASP A 387 -11.28 6.24 -18.58
N SER A 388 -12.56 6.59 -18.73
CA SER A 388 -13.16 7.74 -18.04
C SER A 388 -13.04 7.62 -16.52
N PHE A 389 -13.41 6.45 -15.97
CA PHE A 389 -13.28 6.18 -14.53
C PHE A 389 -11.84 6.34 -14.05
N LEU A 390 -10.86 5.74 -14.75
CA LEU A 390 -9.44 5.84 -14.39
C LEU A 390 -8.97 7.31 -14.37
N GLY A 391 -9.38 8.11 -15.37
CA GLY A 391 -9.03 9.52 -15.45
C GLY A 391 -9.67 10.37 -14.36
N SER A 392 -10.94 10.12 -14.01
CA SER A 392 -11.67 10.89 -13.01
C SER A 392 -11.36 10.50 -11.57
N CYS A 393 -10.90 9.28 -11.33
CA CYS A 393 -10.73 8.71 -9.99
C CYS A 393 -9.27 8.61 -9.57
N LEU A 394 -8.40 8.07 -10.44
CA LEU A 394 -7.05 7.66 -10.06
C LEU A 394 -5.94 8.59 -10.56
N LEU A 395 -6.24 9.63 -11.33
CA LEU A 395 -5.26 10.60 -11.84
C LEU A 395 -5.42 12.02 -11.28
N LEU A 396 -6.30 12.19 -10.28
CA LEU A 396 -6.41 13.42 -9.48
C LEU A 396 -5.25 13.52 -8.48
#